data_AF-A0A267MD41-F1
#
_entry.id   AF-A0A267MD41-F1
#
_cell.length_a   1.000
_cell.length_b   1.000
_cell.length_c   1.000
_cell.angle_alpha   90.00
_cell.angle_beta   90.00
_cell.angle_gamma   90.00
#
_symmetry.space_group_name_H-M   'P 1'
#
loop_
_entity.id
_entity.type
_entity.pdbx_description
1 polymer ?
#
loop_
_entity_poly.entity_id
_entity_poly.type
_entity_poly.pdbx_seq_one_letter_code
_entity_poly.pdbx_strand_id
1 'polypeptide(L)' 'MKKIRAIYIGDVRFEECPVFELDEEIGYFVMLKDKDFRYEKDCVYEDDDFLIFTIENDRATMLKID' A
#
# COMPACT_ATOMS: atom_id res chain seq x y z
N MET A 1 1.52 -4.48 16.41
CA MET A 1 1.09 -3.16 15.90
C MET A 1 0.41 -3.38 14.57
N LYS A 2 -0.83 -2.90 14.41
CA LYS A 2 -1.57 -3.01 13.16
C LYS A 2 -0.99 -2.03 12.15
N LYS A 3 -0.67 -2.50 10.95
CA LYS A 3 -0.18 -1.66 9.83
C LYS A 3 -1.14 -1.78 8.66
N ILE A 4 -1.32 -0.70 7.90
CA ILE A 4 -2.06 -0.71 6.63
C ILE A 4 -1.04 -0.61 5.50
N ARG A 5 -1.18 -1.47 4.50
CA ARG A 5 -0.31 -1.51 3.33
C ARG A 5 -1.11 -1.62 2.04
N ALA A 6 -0.49 -1.19 0.96
CA ALA A 6 -1.05 -1.28 -0.38
C ALA A 6 -0.03 -1.83 -1.36
N ILE A 7 -0.50 -2.56 -2.37
CA ILE A 7 0.28 -2.99 -3.54
C ILE A 7 -0.38 -2.39 -4.77
N TYR A 8 0.40 -1.70 -5.59
CA TYR A 8 -0.05 -1.22 -6.89
C TYR A 8 0.03 -2.34 -7.92
N ILE A 9 -1.07 -2.63 -8.62
CA ILE A 9 -1.19 -3.68 -9.64
C ILE A 9 -1.34 -3.14 -11.06
N GLY A 10 -1.48 -1.81 -11.23
CA GLY A 10 -1.64 -1.17 -12.54
C GLY A 10 -0.37 -1.09 -13.39
N ASP A 11 0.82 -1.28 -12.80
CA ASP A 11 2.10 -1.34 -13.53
C ASP A 11 2.77 -2.71 -13.32
N VAL A 12 2.77 -3.53 -14.36
CA VAL A 12 3.39 -4.86 -14.35
C VAL A 12 4.90 -4.72 -14.53
N ARG A 13 5.59 -4.22 -13.49
CA ARG A 13 7.05 -4.33 -13.41
C ARG A 13 7.39 -5.77 -13.02
N PHE A 14 7.65 -6.61 -14.02
CA PHE A 14 7.85 -8.06 -13.86
C PHE A 14 8.90 -8.48 -12.82
N GLU A 15 9.75 -7.57 -12.35
CA GLU A 15 10.82 -7.86 -11.39
C GLU A 15 10.52 -7.42 -9.95
N GLU A 16 9.53 -6.55 -9.71
CA GLU A 16 9.25 -6.04 -8.35
C GLU A 16 7.76 -5.82 -8.07
N CYS A 17 7.37 -6.15 -6.83
CA CYS A 17 6.05 -5.84 -6.27
C CYS A 17 6.20 -4.63 -5.33
N PRO A 18 5.77 -3.41 -5.75
CA PRO A 18 5.91 -2.22 -4.93
C PRO A 18 4.92 -2.25 -3.78
N VAL A 19 5.44 -2.35 -2.56
CA VAL A 19 4.65 -2.35 -1.32
C VAL A 19 4.77 -1.00 -0.65
N PHE A 20 3.62 -0.41 -0.35
CA PHE A 20 3.50 0.86 0.36
C PHE A 20 2.91 0.63 1.75
N GLU A 21 3.31 1.43 2.73
CA GLU A 21 2.78 1.42 4.10
C GLU A 21 2.20 2.80 4.41
N LEU A 22 1.00 2.84 4.99
CA LEU A 22 0.35 4.08 5.37
C LEU A 22 1.09 4.71 6.56
N ASP A 23 1.54 5.94 6.36
CA ASP A 23 1.95 6.84 7.42
C ASP A 23 0.77 7.78 7.72
N GLU A 24 0.12 7.56 8.87
CA GLU A 24 -1.05 8.33 9.29
C GLU A 24 -0.69 9.75 9.74
N GLU A 25 0.57 10.02 10.11
CA GLU A 25 0.98 11.35 10.58
C GLU A 25 1.04 12.34 9.41
N ILE A 26 1.53 11.88 8.26
CA ILE A 26 1.65 12.72 7.06
C ILE A 26 0.51 12.51 6.06
N GLY A 27 -0.25 11.41 6.17
CA GLY A 27 -1.37 11.11 5.26
C GLY A 27 -0.94 10.54 3.91
N TYR A 28 0.14 9.75 3.88
CA TYR A 28 0.69 9.16 2.65
C TYR A 28 0.95 7.67 2.80
N PHE A 29 0.77 6.93 1.71
CA PHE A 29 1.34 5.59 1.54
C PHE A 29 2.77 5.73 1.02
N VAL A 30 3.74 5.34 1.83
CA VAL A 30 5.16 5.45 1.51
C VAL A 30 5.72 4.09 1.14
N MET A 31 6.47 3.99 0.04
CA MET A 31 7.04 2.71 -0.39
C MET A 31 8.03 2.19 0.67
N LEU A 32 8.06 0.87 0.85
CA LEU A 32 8.95 0.27 1.84
C LEU A 32 10.43 0.35 1.44
N LYS A 33 10.73 0.17 0.16
CA LYS A 33 12.11 0.19 -0.38
C LYS A 33 12.63 1.60 -0.67
N ASP A 34 11.75 2.54 -1.03
CA ASP A 34 12.12 3.91 -1.41
C ASP A 34 11.19 4.91 -0.70
N LYS A 35 11.72 5.70 0.23
CA LYS A 35 10.90 6.63 1.04
C LYS A 35 10.52 7.90 0.31
N ASP A 36 11.19 8.22 -0.79
CA ASP A 36 10.83 9.37 -1.62
C ASP A 36 9.64 9.05 -2.53
N PHE A 37 9.38 7.76 -2.79
CA PHE A 37 8.24 7.31 -3.57
C PHE A 37 7.01 7.07 -2.69
N ARG A 38 5.96 7.86 -2.91
CA ARG A 38 4.75 7.87 -2.09
C ARG A 38 3.51 8.31 -2.87
N TYR A 39 2.35 7.88 -2.39
CA TYR A 39 1.04 8.31 -2.87
C TYR A 39 0.24 8.94 -1.73
N GLU A 40 -0.59 9.93 -2.05
CA GLU A 40 -1.57 10.45 -1.10
C GLU A 40 -2.53 9.33 -0.68
N LYS A 41 -2.97 9.38 0.57
CA LYS A 41 -3.88 8.39 1.16
C LYS A 41 -5.13 8.19 0.29
N ASP A 42 -5.76 9.29 -0.13
CA ASP A 42 -7.03 9.25 -0.86
C ASP A 42 -6.86 8.64 -2.26
N CYS A 43 -5.75 8.94 -2.95
CA CYS A 43 -5.44 8.31 -4.24
C CYS A 43 -5.39 6.79 -4.14
N VAL A 44 -4.79 6.23 -3.09
CA VAL A 44 -4.69 4.78 -2.91
C VAL A 44 -6.04 4.14 -2.60
N TYR A 45 -6.92 4.83 -1.86
CA TYR A 45 -8.24 4.29 -1.51
C TYR A 45 -9.26 4.35 -2.66
N GLU A 46 -9.19 5.39 -3.48
CA GLU A 46 -10.11 5.62 -4.60
C GLU A 46 -9.74 4.84 -5.86
N ASP A 47 -8.47 4.45 -5.99
CA ASP A 47 -7.97 3.71 -7.15
C ASP A 47 -8.16 2.19 -6.97
N ASP A 48 -8.71 1.55 -8.00
CA ASP A 48 -9.01 0.10 -8.02
C ASP A 48 -7.78 -0.73 -8.41
N ASP A 49 -6.72 -0.07 -8.92
CA ASP A 49 -5.42 -0.69 -9.19
C ASP A 49 -4.56 -0.83 -7.90
N PHE A 50 -5.15 -0.65 -6.71
CA PHE A 50 -4.48 -0.91 -5.43
C PHE A 50 -5.14 -2.03 -4.62
N LEU A 51 -4.34 -3.03 -4.27
CA LEU A 51 -4.69 -4.04 -3.27
C LEU A 51 -4.35 -3.53 -1.87
N ILE A 52 -5.35 -3.25 -1.05
CA ILE A 52 -5.17 -2.72 0.31
C ILE A 52 -5.39 -3.81 1.36
N PHE A 53 -4.46 -3.93 2.31
CA PHE A 53 -4.49 -4.95 3.36
C PHE A 53 -3.90 -4.46 4.67
N THR A 54 -4.27 -5.13 5.76
CA THR A 54 -3.67 -4.94 7.08
C THR A 54 -2.65 -6.02 7.37
N ILE A 55 -1.58 -5.67 8.09
CA ILE A 55 -0.64 -6.61 8.71
C ILE A 55 -0.79 -6.56 10.23
N GLU A 56 -1.04 -7.71 10.83
CA GLU A 56 -1.05 -7.90 12.28
C GLU A 56 -0.49 -9.28 12.63
N ASN A 57 0.50 -9.34 13.52
CA ASN A 57 1.17 -10.59 13.94
C ASN A 57 1.61 -11.46 12.73
N ASP A 58 2.29 -10.83 11.76
CA ASP A 58 2.76 -11.44 10.51
C ASP A 58 1.66 -12.03 9.61
N ARG A 59 0.39 -11.70 9.88
CA ARG A 59 -0.75 -12.09 9.08
C ARG A 59 -1.25 -10.91 8.23
N ALA A 60 -1.30 -11.11 6.92
CA ALA A 60 -1.97 -10.21 6.00
C ALA A 60 -3.48 -10.52 5.93
N THR A 61 -4.30 -9.48 5.99
CA THR A 61 -5.76 -9.56 5.79
C THR A 61 -6.18 -8.47 4.82
N MET A 62 -6.79 -8.86 3.70
CA MET A 62 -7.29 -7.92 2.70
C MET A 62 -8.41 -7.04 3.28
N LEU A 63 -8.37 -5.74 2.96
CA LEU A 63 -9.41 -4.76 3.31
C LEU A 63 -10.29 -4.40 2.11
N LYS A 64 -9.69 -4.26 0.93
CA LYS A 64 -10.36 -3.97 -0.35
C LYS A 64 -9.90 -4.98 -1.39
N ILE A 65 -10.85 -5.63 -2.05
CA ILE A 65 -10.68 -6.39 -3.29
C ILE A 65 -11.83 -5.91 -4.16
N ASP A 66 -11.53 -5.39 -5.35
CA ASP A 66 -12.50 -5.37 -6.45
C ASP A 66 -12.38 -6.66 -7.27
#